data_AF-A0A535IVC7-F1
#
_entry.id   AF-A0A535IVC7-F1
#
_cell.length_a   1.000
_cell.length_b   1.000
_cell.length_c   1.000
_cell.angle_alpha   90.00
_cell.angle_beta   90.00
_cell.angle_gamma   90.00
#
_symmetry.space_group_name_H-M   'P 1'
#
loop_
_entity.id
_entity.type
_entity.pdbx_description
1 polymer ?
#
loop_
_entity_poly.entity_id
_entity_poly.type
_entity_poly.pdbx_seq_one_letter_code
_entity_poly.pdbx_strand_id
1 'polypeptide(L)' 'MLSGQDLALDYRSGASVAHAVDTVSLSVEQGSFVGLI' A
#
# COMPACT_ATOMS: atom_id res chain seq x y z
N MET A 1 12.41 6.42 9.57
CA MET A 1 10.98 6.79 9.54
C MET A 1 10.50 6.54 8.12
N LEU A 2 9.48 5.70 7.93
CA LEU A 2 8.90 5.39 6.61
C LEU A 2 7.50 6.01 6.57
N SER A 3 7.20 6.79 5.55
CA SER A 3 5.86 7.34 5.35
C SER A 3 5.42 7.13 3.90
N GLY A 4 4.20 6.64 3.71
CA GLY A 4 3.55 6.54 2.41
C GLY A 4 2.13 7.10 2.53
N GLN A 5 1.71 7.89 1.55
CA GLN A 5 0.37 8.47 1.51
C GLN A 5 -0.31 8.00 0.24
N ASP A 6 -1.60 7.71 0.36
CA ASP A 6 -2.45 7.34 -0.77
C ASP A 6 -1.87 6.19 -1.62
N LEU A 7 -1.26 5.19 -0.97
CA LEU A 7 -0.75 4.02 -1.68
C LEU A 7 -1.92 3.24 -2.28
N ALA A 8 -1.88 3.05 -3.59
CA ALA A 8 -2.79 2.18 -4.33
C ALA A 8 -2.01 1.02 -4.97
N LEU A 9 -2.68 -0.13 -5.10
CA LEU A 9 -2.09 -1.32 -5.69
C LEU A 9 -3.12 -1.98 -6.61
N ASP A 10 -2.83 -1.94 -7.91
CA ASP A 10 -3.72 -2.43 -8.95
C ASP A 10 -3.10 -3.63 -9.65
N TYR A 11 -3.87 -4.70 -9.81
CA TYR A 11 -3.52 -5.81 -10.70
C TYR A 11 -4.17 -5.60 -12.05
N ARG A 12 -3.34 -5.55 -13.11
CA ARG A 12 -3.81 -5.41 -14.49
C ARG A 12 -3.61 -6.73 -15.23
N SER A 13 -4.68 -7.25 -15.81
CA SER A 13 -4.66 -8.46 -16.65
C SER A 13 -5.44 -8.21 -17.94
N GLY A 14 -4.72 -8.07 -19.06
CA GLY A 14 -5.30 -7.68 -20.34
C GLY A 14 -6.02 -6.33 -20.24
N ALA A 15 -7.33 -6.34 -20.51
CA ALA A 15 -8.20 -5.16 -20.38
C ALA A 15 -8.83 -4.98 -18.99
N SER A 16 -8.64 -5.92 -18.07
CA SER A 16 -9.22 -5.87 -16.72
C SER A 16 -8.26 -5.24 -15.71
N VAL A 17 -8.81 -4.43 -14.82
CA VAL A 17 -8.11 -3.85 -13.66
C VAL A 17 -8.85 -4.30 -12.40
N ALA A 18 -8.09 -4.83 -11.45
CA ALA A 18 -8.57 -5.14 -10.11
C ALA A 18 -7.82 -4.26 -9.11
N HIS A 19 -8.57 -3.46 -8.34
CA HIS A 19 -8.03 -2.61 -7.28
C HIS A 19 -7.84 -3.48 -6.03
N ALA A 20 -6.59 -3.84 -5.71
CA ALA A 20 -6.27 -4.63 -4.53
C ALA A 20 -6.09 -3.76 -3.29
N VAL A 21 -5.61 -2.52 -3.47
CA VAL A 21 -5.54 -1.50 -2.42
C VAL A 21 -6.03 -0.20 -3.02
N ASP A 22 -7.16 0.31 -2.52
CA ASP A 22 -7.84 1.47 -3.11
C ASP A 22 -7.29 2.82 -2.61
N THR A 23 -6.65 2.87 -1.43
CA THR A 23 -5.81 3.98 -0.92
C THR A 23 -5.45 3.72 0.55
N VAL A 24 -4.16 3.59 0.87
CA VAL A 24 -3.69 3.42 2.26
C VAL A 24 -2.59 4.43 2.57
N SER A 25 -2.72 5.07 3.73
CA SER A 25 -1.68 5.93 4.30
C SER A 25 -1.00 5.21 5.47
N LEU A 26 0.33 5.15 5.44
CA LEU A 26 1.17 4.46 6.41
C LEU A 26 2.21 5.44 6.96
N SER A 27 2.32 5.50 8.29
CA SER A 27 3.42 6.17 8.98
C SER A 27 4.07 5.19 9.95
N VAL A 28 5.37 4.96 9.78
CA VAL A 28 6.16 4.06 10.63
C VAL A 28 7.28 4.85 11.29
N GLU A 29 7.18 4.92 12.62
CA GLU A 29 8.17 5.57 13.46
C GLU A 29 9.48 4.79 13.53
N GLN A 30 10.56 5.49 13.86
CA GLN A 30 11.87 4.86 13.99
C GLN A 30 11.88 3.88 15.16
N GLY A 31 12.42 2.67 14.94
CA GLY A 31 12.44 1.59 15.94
C GLY A 31 11.18 0.71 15.95
N SER A 32 10.16 1.03 15.14
CA SER A 32 8.97 0.19 14.98
C SER A 32 9.23 -0.99 14.03
N PHE A 33 8.61 -2.14 14.33
CA PHE A 33 8.52 -3.29 13.42
C PHE A 33 7.07 -3.42 12.93
N VAL A 34 6.87 -3.42 11.61
CA VAL A 34 5.54 -3.52 10.98
C VAL A 34 5.51 -4.73 10.05
N GLY A 35 4.64 -5.70 10.36
CA GLY A 35 4.31 -6.81 9.47
C GLY A 35 3.04 -6.50 8.69
N LEU A 36 3.11 -6.58 7.37
CA LEU A 36 1.95 -6.53 6.47
C LEU A 36 1.61 -7.98 6.10
N ILE A 37 0.37 -8.40 6.34
CA ILE A 37 -0.14 -9.75 6.04
C ILE A 37 -1.30 -9.63 5.06
#